data_AF-A0A1I6A297-F1
#
_entry.id   AF-A0A1I6A297-F1
#
_cell.length_a   1.000
_cell.length_b   1.000
_cell.length_c   1.000
_cell.angle_alpha   90.00
_cell.angle_beta   90.00
_cell.angle_gamma   90.00
#
_symmetry.space_group_name_H-M   'P 1'
#
loop_
_entity.id
_entity.type
_entity.pdbx_description
1 polymer ?
#
loop_
_entity_poly.entity_id
_entity_poly.type
_entity_poly.pdbx_seq_one_letter_code
_entity_poly.pdbx_strand_id
1 'polypeptide(L)'
;MTQSCASTLTRSLLGPDIFGAVNAAALPRLETLCRTWAPGGVTRGAEYLALNPTRNDRSIGSFCVNLRTGRWADFATGDAGGDPIALYAYLHGLKQIDAARRLALELGVAT
;
A
#
# COMPACT_ATOMS: atom_id res chain seq x y z
N MET A 1 -13.23 -39.69 -13.14
CA MET A 1 -12.78 -39.09 -11.87
C MET A 1 -11.89 -37.92 -12.21
N THR A 2 -12.32 -36.77 -11.76
CA THR A 2 -11.93 -35.40 -12.14
C THR A 2 -10.49 -35.11 -11.77
N GLN A 3 -9.63 -34.82 -12.75
CA GLN A 3 -8.40 -34.09 -12.47
C GLN A 3 -8.02 -33.22 -13.66
N SER A 4 -7.64 -31.98 -13.33
CA SER A 4 -6.90 -31.04 -14.18
C SER A 4 -7.67 -30.20 -15.21
N CYS A 5 -8.56 -29.32 -14.72
CA CYS A 5 -8.87 -28.05 -15.42
C CYS A 5 -8.25 -26.82 -14.72
N ALA A 6 -7.78 -26.97 -13.47
CA ALA A 6 -7.29 -25.85 -12.65
C ALA A 6 -5.86 -25.38 -13.00
N SER A 7 -5.08 -26.20 -13.72
CA SER A 7 -3.66 -25.90 -13.99
C SER A 7 -3.44 -24.99 -15.21
N THR A 8 -4.45 -24.76 -16.04
CA THR A 8 -4.30 -24.00 -17.30
C THR A 8 -4.70 -22.52 -17.14
N LEU A 9 -5.37 -22.15 -16.04
CA LEU A 9 -5.82 -20.78 -15.77
C LEU A 9 -4.75 -19.89 -15.12
N THR A 10 -3.51 -20.36 -14.98
CA THR A 10 -2.42 -19.56 -14.37
C THR A 10 -1.59 -18.80 -15.42
N ARG A 11 -1.84 -18.98 -16.73
CA ARG A 11 -0.91 -18.49 -17.77
C ARG A 11 -1.29 -17.18 -18.48
N SER A 12 -2.39 -16.52 -18.12
CA SER A 12 -2.72 -15.20 -18.67
C SER A 12 -3.76 -14.45 -17.83
N LEU A 13 -3.41 -14.09 -16.59
CA LEU A 13 -4.25 -13.23 -15.73
C LEU A 13 -3.52 -11.95 -15.27
N LEU A 14 -2.25 -11.81 -15.63
CA LEU A 14 -1.44 -10.61 -15.41
C LEU A 14 -1.84 -9.57 -16.46
N GLY A 15 -2.74 -8.67 -16.08
CA GLY A 15 -2.84 -7.41 -16.79
C GLY A 15 -1.44 -6.77 -16.87
N PRO A 16 -1.04 -6.13 -17.98
CA PRO A 16 0.33 -5.66 -18.19
C PRO A 16 0.80 -4.60 -17.18
N ASP A 17 -0.10 -4.08 -16.33
CA ASP A 17 0.19 -3.06 -15.33
C ASP A 17 -0.37 -3.41 -13.94
N ILE A 18 0.36 -4.28 -13.21
CA ILE A 18 0.06 -4.60 -11.81
C ILE A 18 0.08 -3.35 -10.91
N PHE A 19 0.96 -2.38 -11.19
CA PHE A 19 1.10 -1.19 -10.36
C PHE A 19 -0.13 -0.29 -10.47
N GLY A 20 -0.59 -0.02 -11.69
CA GLY A 20 -1.81 0.75 -11.93
C GLY A 20 -3.04 0.09 -11.32
N ALA A 21 -3.21 -1.22 -11.53
CA ALA A 21 -4.35 -1.97 -11.00
C ALA A 21 -4.40 -1.95 -9.46
N VAL A 22 -3.27 -2.20 -8.80
CA VAL A 22 -3.18 -2.21 -7.33
C VAL A 22 -3.35 -0.80 -6.75
N ASN A 23 -2.72 0.22 -7.34
CA ASN A 23 -2.89 1.60 -6.89
C ASN A 23 -4.34 2.07 -7.03
N ALA A 24 -5.01 1.75 -8.13
CA ALA A 24 -6.43 2.07 -8.34
C ALA A 24 -7.34 1.37 -7.33
N ALA A 25 -7.04 0.13 -6.95
CA ALA A 25 -7.77 -0.61 -5.92
C ALA A 25 -7.47 -0.11 -4.49
N ALA A 26 -6.24 0.33 -4.24
CA ALA A 26 -5.80 0.77 -2.92
C ALA A 26 -6.34 2.17 -2.57
N LEU A 27 -6.33 3.11 -3.52
CA LEU A 27 -6.58 4.53 -3.26
C LEU A 27 -7.95 4.80 -2.60
N PRO A 28 -9.09 4.21 -3.04
CA PRO A 28 -10.39 4.40 -2.37
C PRO A 28 -10.45 3.81 -0.96
N ARG A 29 -9.53 2.91 -0.61
CA ARG A 29 -9.46 2.20 0.68
C ARG A 29 -8.31 2.72 1.55
N LEU A 30 -7.60 3.75 1.09
CA LEU A 30 -6.30 4.12 1.62
C LEU A 30 -6.36 4.51 3.09
N GLU A 31 -7.41 5.17 3.57
CA GLU A 31 -7.55 5.49 4.99
C GLU A 31 -7.61 4.23 5.86
N THR A 32 -8.41 3.23 5.45
CA THR A 32 -8.51 1.95 6.16
C THR A 32 -7.17 1.20 6.15
N LEU A 33 -6.47 1.23 5.03
CA LEU A 33 -5.14 0.65 4.90
C LEU A 33 -4.14 1.36 5.81
N CYS A 34 -4.10 2.70 5.83
CA CYS A 34 -3.25 3.48 6.72
C CYS A 34 -3.54 3.18 8.20
N ARG A 35 -4.81 3.05 8.60
CA ARG A 35 -5.18 2.66 9.97
C ARG A 35 -4.69 1.26 10.36
N THR A 36 -4.53 0.39 9.36
CA THR A 36 -4.00 -0.96 9.54
C THR A 36 -2.47 -0.95 9.62
N TRP A 37 -1.81 -0.24 8.70
CA TRP A 37 -0.34 -0.24 8.60
C TRP A 37 0.32 0.66 9.65
N ALA A 38 -0.30 1.78 9.99
CA ALA A 38 0.18 2.77 10.96
C ALA A 38 -0.95 3.15 11.94
N PRO A 39 -1.28 2.25 12.89
CA PRO A 39 -2.41 2.45 13.79
C PRO A 39 -2.23 3.66 14.72
N GLY A 40 -3.35 4.21 15.19
CA GLY A 40 -3.36 5.36 16.10
C GLY A 40 -3.22 6.73 15.43
N GLY A 41 -3.18 6.79 14.10
CA GLY A 41 -3.16 8.06 13.37
C GLY A 41 -4.49 8.81 13.35
N VAL A 42 -4.40 10.10 13.01
CA VAL A 42 -5.50 11.07 12.96
C VAL A 42 -5.66 11.59 11.53
N THR A 43 -6.90 11.64 11.06
CA THR A 43 -7.25 12.23 9.75
C THR A 43 -7.51 13.72 9.91
N ARG A 44 -6.86 14.55 9.10
CA ARG A 44 -7.07 16.01 8.99
C ARG A 44 -7.30 16.38 7.53
N GLY A 45 -8.56 16.61 7.16
CA GLY A 45 -8.92 16.85 5.76
C GLY A 45 -8.56 15.64 4.89
N ALA A 46 -7.67 15.84 3.91
CA ALA A 46 -7.20 14.77 3.02
C ALA A 46 -5.91 14.10 3.51
N GLU A 47 -5.45 14.40 4.72
CA GLU A 47 -4.18 13.87 5.25
C GLU A 47 -4.42 12.92 6.41
N TYR A 48 -3.70 11.80 6.41
CA TYR A 48 -3.59 10.90 7.54
C TYR A 48 -2.22 11.08 8.19
N LEU A 49 -2.20 11.54 9.43
CA LEU A 49 -0.98 11.74 10.21
C LEU A 49 -0.86 10.64 11.25
N ALA A 50 0.30 9.98 11.33
CA ALA A 50 0.54 8.91 12.30
C ALA A 50 1.96 8.97 12.87
N LEU A 51 2.24 8.09 13.84
CA LEU A 51 3.62 7.71 14.13
C LEU A 51 4.11 6.81 13.01
N ASN A 52 5.36 6.97 12.59
CA ASN A 52 5.95 6.08 11.62
C ASN A 52 6.29 4.73 12.28
N PRO A 53 5.67 3.60 11.89
CA PRO A 53 5.93 2.29 12.48
C PRO A 53 7.36 1.78 12.29
N THR A 54 8.09 2.31 11.31
CA THR A 54 9.49 1.93 11.05
C THR A 54 10.49 2.67 11.96
N ARG A 55 9.99 3.55 12.84
CA ARG A 55 10.78 4.37 13.75
C ARG A 55 10.30 4.28 15.19
N ASN A 56 11.17 4.64 16.13
CA ASN A 56 10.82 4.78 17.53
C ASN A 56 10.32 6.20 17.86
N ASP A 57 9.24 6.61 17.20
CA ASP A 57 8.68 7.97 17.33
C ASP A 57 7.77 8.11 18.55
N ARG A 58 7.73 9.31 19.13
CA ARG A 58 6.89 9.64 20.31
C ARG A 58 5.82 10.68 20.04
N SER A 59 5.84 11.32 18.87
CA SER A 59 4.93 12.40 18.50
C SER A 59 4.43 12.25 17.07
N ILE A 60 3.12 12.32 16.88
CA ILE A 60 2.48 12.35 15.56
C ILE A 60 2.81 13.68 14.87
N GLY A 61 3.08 13.63 13.57
CA GLY A 61 3.10 14.83 12.73
C GLY A 61 4.14 14.84 11.62
N SER A 62 5.23 14.07 11.75
CA SER A 62 6.24 13.99 10.68
C SER A 62 5.85 13.02 9.57
N PHE A 63 5.12 11.96 9.90
CA PHE A 63 4.66 10.97 8.93
C PHE A 63 3.24 11.29 8.47
N CYS A 64 3.10 11.64 7.18
CA CYS A 64 1.86 12.09 6.57
C CYS A 64 1.59 11.35 5.27
N VAL A 65 0.34 10.92 5.09
CA VAL A 65 -0.17 10.30 3.85
C VAL A 65 -1.32 11.13 3.31
N ASN A 66 -1.22 11.56 2.06
CA ASN A 66 -2.30 12.24 1.37
C ASN A 66 -3.30 11.21 0.82
N LEU A 67 -4.46 11.09 1.45
CA LEU A 67 -5.50 10.11 1.16
C LEU A 67 -6.13 10.26 -0.24
N ARG A 68 -6.00 11.43 -0.87
CA ARG A 68 -6.52 11.67 -2.24
C ARG A 68 -5.57 11.21 -3.34
N THR A 69 -4.27 11.24 -3.08
CA THR A 69 -3.24 11.00 -4.11
C THR A 69 -2.40 9.76 -3.84
N GLY A 70 -2.38 9.26 -2.60
CA GLY A 70 -1.51 8.17 -2.17
C GLY A 70 -0.06 8.57 -1.91
N ARG A 71 0.30 9.84 -2.16
CA ARG A 71 1.62 10.38 -1.84
C ARG A 71 1.82 10.45 -0.34
N TRP A 72 3.03 10.20 0.10
CA TRP A 72 3.36 10.23 1.52
C TRP A 72 4.80 10.72 1.74
N ALA A 73 5.06 11.22 2.93
CA ALA A 73 6.37 11.64 3.36
C ALA A 73 6.53 11.43 4.87
N ASP A 74 7.76 11.12 5.28
CA ASP A 74 8.24 11.30 6.63
C ASP A 74 9.21 12.49 6.68
N PHE A 75 8.72 13.64 7.13
CA PHE A 75 9.49 14.88 7.16
C PHE A 75 10.68 14.86 8.14
N ALA A 76 10.75 13.88 9.04
CA ALA A 76 11.87 13.80 9.99
C ALA A 76 13.06 12.97 9.46
N THR A 77 12.86 12.08 8.48
CA THR A 77 13.96 11.37 7.79
C THR A 77 14.14 11.82 6.34
N GLY A 78 13.14 12.45 5.74
CA GLY A 78 13.13 12.80 4.32
C GLY A 78 12.68 11.66 3.40
N ASP A 79 12.29 10.50 3.96
CA ASP A 79 11.70 9.41 3.18
C ASP A 79 10.35 9.86 2.58
N ALA A 80 10.09 9.47 1.34
CA ALA A 80 8.84 9.81 0.67
C ALA A 80 8.51 8.80 -0.44
N GLY A 81 7.25 8.77 -0.85
CA GLY A 81 6.80 7.94 -1.96
C GLY A 81 5.57 8.52 -2.67
N GLY A 82 5.40 8.07 -3.91
CA GLY A 82 4.41 8.63 -4.84
C GLY A 82 3.02 7.98 -4.78
N ASP A 83 2.89 6.82 -4.15
CA ASP A 83 1.71 5.96 -4.26
C ASP A 83 1.58 4.97 -3.09
N PRO A 84 0.41 4.29 -2.94
CA PRO A 84 0.17 3.31 -1.90
C PRO A 84 1.10 2.09 -1.92
N ILE A 85 1.59 1.66 -3.09
CA ILE A 85 2.55 0.54 -3.19
C ILE A 85 3.90 0.95 -2.59
N ALA A 86 4.37 2.16 -2.89
CA ALA A 86 5.59 2.72 -2.31
C ALA A 86 5.48 2.85 -0.79
N LEU A 87 4.29 3.25 -0.29
CA LEU A 87 4.01 3.32 1.14
C LEU A 87 4.10 1.94 1.79
N TYR A 88 3.42 0.95 1.23
CA TYR A 88 3.47 -0.43 1.71
C TYR A 88 4.90 -0.99 1.66
N ALA A 89 5.61 -0.75 0.56
CA ALA A 89 7.00 -1.17 0.39
C ALA A 89 7.90 -0.60 1.49
N TYR A 90 7.76 0.69 1.81
CA TYR A 90 8.51 1.34 2.88
C TYR A 90 8.20 0.73 4.25
N LEU A 91 6.91 0.63 4.61
CA LEU A 91 6.48 0.15 5.92
C LEU A 91 6.86 -1.32 6.17
N HIS A 92 6.95 -2.13 5.12
CA HIS A 92 7.26 -3.55 5.20
C HIS A 92 8.71 -3.91 4.80
N GLY A 93 9.54 -2.94 4.43
CA GLY A 93 10.91 -3.18 3.99
C GLY A 93 11.02 -4.04 2.72
N LEU A 94 10.09 -3.85 1.76
CA LEU A 94 9.99 -4.63 0.54
C LEU A 94 10.48 -3.87 -0.69
N LYS A 95 10.83 -4.61 -1.74
CA LYS A 95 10.94 -4.05 -3.09
C LYS A 95 9.54 -3.73 -3.62
N GLN A 96 9.43 -2.69 -4.42
CA GLN A 96 8.20 -2.23 -5.09
C GLN A 96 7.37 -3.37 -5.71
N ILE A 97 7.99 -4.26 -6.49
CA ILE A 97 7.26 -5.37 -7.15
C ILE A 97 6.71 -6.40 -6.15
N ASP A 98 7.42 -6.64 -5.04
CA ASP A 98 6.98 -7.58 -4.02
C ASP A 98 5.84 -6.97 -3.18
N ALA A 99 5.92 -5.67 -2.91
CA ALA A 99 4.84 -4.91 -2.29
C ALA A 99 3.57 -4.93 -3.17
N ALA A 100 3.70 -4.67 -4.48
CA ALA A 100 2.57 -4.69 -5.41
C ALA A 100 1.87 -6.05 -5.42
N ARG A 101 2.64 -7.15 -5.47
CA ARG A 101 2.09 -8.52 -5.44
C ARG A 101 1.38 -8.84 -4.13
N ARG A 102 1.97 -8.50 -2.98
CA ARG A 102 1.33 -8.75 -1.67
C ARG A 102 0.06 -7.93 -1.51
N LEU A 103 0.13 -6.65 -1.84
CA LEU A 103 -1.02 -5.77 -1.74
C LEU A 103 -2.13 -6.17 -2.72
N ALA A 104 -1.80 -6.69 -3.90
CA ALA A 104 -2.78 -7.25 -4.82
C ALA A 104 -3.57 -8.42 -4.20
N LEU A 105 -2.87 -9.35 -3.54
CA LEU A 105 -3.51 -10.47 -2.84
C LEU A 105 -4.43 -9.99 -1.71
N GLU A 106 -3.96 -9.03 -0.90
CA GLU A 106 -4.75 -8.43 0.18
C GLU A 106 -6.02 -7.72 -0.34
N LEU A 107 -5.92 -7.08 -1.50
CA LEU A 107 -7.01 -6.30 -2.10
C LEU A 107 -7.91 -7.10 -3.03
N GLY A 108 -7.61 -8.39 -3.27
CA GLY A 108 -8.32 -9.24 -4.23
C GLY A 108 -8.19 -8.78 -5.67
N VAL A 109 -7.08 -8.11 -6.01
CA VAL A 109 -6.79 -7.67 -7.38
C VAL A 109 -6.21 -8.86 -8.14
N ALA A 110 -6.88 -9.26 -9.23
CA ALA A 110 -6.36 -10.29 -10.10
C ALA A 110 -5.05 -9.80 -10.74
N THR A 111 -3.96 -10.45 -10.33
CA THR A 111 -2.62 -10.38 -10.93
C THR A 111 -2.34 -11.69 -11.61
#